data_AF-A0A9D4IRU1-F1
#
_entry.id   AF-A0A9D4IRU1-F1
#
_cell.length_a   1.000
_cell.length_b   1.000
_cell.length_c   1.000
_cell.angle_alpha   90.00
_cell.angle_beta   90.00
_cell.angle_gamma   90.00
#
_symmetry.space_group_name_H-M   'P 1'
#
loop_
_entity.id
_entity.type
_entity.pdbx_description
1 polymer ?
#
loop_
_entity_poly.entity_id
_entity_poly.type
_entity_poly.pdbx_seq_one_letter_code
_entity_poly.pdbx_strand_id
1 'polypeptide(L)'
;MERAIVLENGQTKDLSYAHNSEPILVFNSPRSQEGSINYHFLEILKNGCLFSSKYESRVKTFKPLKVICFANFPPLRDALSADRWWVFQIKDDAFVAEL
;
A
#
# COMPACT_ATOMS: atom_id res chain seq x y z
N MET A 1 -8.71 4.82 -19.29
CA MET A 1 -8.55 3.67 -18.37
C MET A 1 -7.61 4.11 -17.25
N GLU A 2 -8.00 4.00 -15.98
CA GLU A 2 -7.08 4.29 -14.88
C GLU A 2 -5.98 3.21 -14.85
N ARG A 3 -4.72 3.63 -14.69
CA ARG A 3 -3.57 2.71 -14.59
C ARG A 3 -3.42 2.27 -13.14
N ALA A 4 -3.14 0.99 -12.92
CA ALA A 4 -2.82 0.44 -11.62
C ALA A 4 -1.42 -0.19 -11.65
N ILE A 5 -0.75 -0.16 -10.51
CA ILE A 5 0.51 -0.88 -10.29
C ILE A 5 0.30 -1.94 -9.22
N VAL A 6 0.91 -3.10 -9.40
CA VAL A 6 0.96 -4.17 -8.40
C VAL A 6 2.36 -4.19 -7.82
N LEU A 7 2.48 -4.08 -6.49
CA LEU A 7 3.76 -4.17 -5.78
C LEU A 7 3.63 -5.16 -4.63
N GLU A 8 4.75 -5.79 -4.30
CA GLU A 8 4.91 -6.54 -3.05
C GLU A 8 5.66 -5.70 -2.02
N ASN A 9 5.77 -6.21 -0.80
CA ASN A 9 6.56 -5.56 0.22
C ASN A 9 8.03 -5.41 -0.18
N GLY A 10 8.65 -4.35 0.30
CA GLY A 10 10.02 -4.02 -0.07
C GLY A 10 10.54 -2.79 0.66
N GLN A 11 11.82 -2.49 0.44
CA GLN A 11 12.43 -1.30 1.00
C GLN A 11 11.81 -0.06 0.38
N THR A 12 11.53 0.95 1.20
CA THR A 12 10.89 2.21 0.75
C THR A 12 11.61 2.83 -0.43
N LYS A 13 12.95 2.80 -0.48
CA LYS A 13 13.72 3.35 -1.60
C LYS A 13 13.43 2.67 -2.95
N ASP A 14 13.19 1.36 -2.93
CA ASP A 14 12.94 0.56 -4.13
C ASP A 14 11.50 0.75 -4.61
N LEU A 15 10.56 0.72 -3.66
CA LEU A 15 9.14 0.95 -3.94
C LEU A 15 8.89 2.39 -4.41
N SER A 16 9.53 3.37 -3.76
CA SER A 16 9.50 4.78 -4.16
C SER A 16 10.02 4.99 -5.57
N TYR A 17 11.05 4.25 -5.98
CA TYR A 17 11.59 4.33 -7.32
C TYR A 17 10.62 3.72 -8.35
N ALA A 18 10.09 2.53 -8.06
CA ALA A 18 9.21 1.78 -8.94
C ALA A 18 7.85 2.45 -9.19
N HIS A 19 7.28 3.10 -8.17
CA HIS A 19 5.99 3.79 -8.31
C HIS A 19 6.10 5.03 -9.22
N ASN A 20 5.20 5.18 -10.19
CA ASN A 20 5.23 6.26 -11.18
C ASN A 20 3.92 7.06 -11.20
N SER A 21 3.39 7.38 -10.01
CA SER A 21 2.18 8.17 -9.80
C SER A 21 0.90 7.55 -10.39
N GLU A 22 0.84 6.22 -10.47
CA GLU A 22 -0.41 5.51 -10.73
C GLU A 22 -1.46 5.85 -9.66
N PRO A 23 -2.72 6.12 -10.02
CA PRO A 23 -3.77 6.48 -9.05
C PRO A 23 -4.19 5.31 -8.14
N ILE A 24 -3.87 4.08 -8.52
CA ILE A 24 -4.22 2.85 -7.80
C ILE A 24 -2.97 2.00 -7.58
N LEU A 25 -2.71 1.65 -6.32
CA LEU A 25 -1.76 0.63 -5.92
C LEU A 25 -2.52 -0.60 -5.43
N VAL A 26 -2.18 -1.77 -5.98
CA VAL A 26 -2.51 -3.07 -5.40
C VAL A 26 -1.26 -3.61 -4.71
N PHE A 27 -1.34 -3.80 -3.40
CA PHE A 27 -0.25 -4.28 -2.57
C PHE A 27 -0.52 -5.73 -2.18
N ASN A 28 0.33 -6.65 -2.67
CA ASN A 28 0.20 -8.08 -2.39
C ASN A 28 1.12 -8.47 -1.23
N SER A 29 0.54 -9.04 -0.17
CA SER A 29 1.22 -9.43 1.06
C SER A 29 1.01 -10.93 1.32
N PRO A 30 1.87 -11.81 0.77
CA PRO A 30 1.76 -13.25 1.00
C PRO A 30 1.95 -13.59 2.48
N ARG A 31 1.41 -14.74 2.91
CA ARG A 31 1.47 -15.23 4.30
C ARG A 31 2.88 -15.18 4.92
N SER A 32 3.92 -15.40 4.13
CA SER A 32 5.32 -15.38 4.56
C SER A 32 5.82 -13.99 5.01
N GLN A 33 5.10 -12.91 4.69
CA GLN A 33 5.47 -11.54 5.03
C GLN A 33 4.70 -11.00 6.25
N GLU A 34 3.93 -11.86 6.94
CA GLU A 34 3.21 -11.49 8.17
C GLU A 34 4.16 -10.82 9.18
N GLY A 35 3.74 -9.66 9.72
CA GLY A 35 4.55 -8.87 10.65
C GLY A 35 5.65 -8.00 10.02
N SER A 36 5.86 -8.05 8.71
CA SER A 36 6.94 -7.30 8.03
C SER A 36 6.48 -6.19 7.08
N ILE A 37 5.18 -5.87 7.07
CA ILE A 37 4.60 -4.92 6.12
C ILE A 37 5.16 -3.51 6.31
N ASN A 38 5.60 -2.90 5.21
CA ASN A 38 6.06 -1.53 5.16
C ASN A 38 4.89 -0.53 5.18
N TYR A 39 4.21 -0.41 6.32
CA TYR A 39 3.10 0.54 6.51
C TYR A 39 3.53 1.99 6.28
N HIS A 40 4.79 2.33 6.55
CA HIS A 40 5.33 3.66 6.26
C HIS A 40 5.23 4.02 4.77
N PHE A 41 5.54 3.08 3.86
CA PHE A 41 5.35 3.31 2.43
C PHE A 41 3.88 3.49 2.05
N LEU A 42 2.96 2.69 2.63
CA LEU A 42 1.53 2.84 2.38
C LEU A 42 1.01 4.21 2.85
N GLU A 43 1.49 4.69 3.99
CA GLU A 43 1.16 6.01 4.56
C GLU A 43 1.60 7.16 3.65
N ILE A 44 2.83 7.08 3.12
CA ILE A 44 3.38 8.04 2.15
C ILE A 44 2.48 8.15 0.91
N LEU A 45 2.00 7.03 0.38
CA LEU A 45 1.13 7.00 -0.80
C LEU A 45 -0.25 7.62 -0.51
N LYS A 46 -0.81 7.35 0.68
CA LYS A 46 -2.06 7.97 1.15
C LYS A 46 -1.91 9.47 1.37
N ASN A 47 -0.70 9.96 1.64
CA ASN A 47 -0.42 11.39 1.82
C ASN A 47 -0.21 12.14 0.50
N GLY A 48 0.03 11.43 -0.63
CA GLY A 48 0.17 12.06 -1.94
C GLY A 48 1.55 12.66 -2.23
N CYS A 49 2.56 12.38 -1.40
CA CYS A 49 3.91 12.92 -1.56
C CYS A 49 4.94 11.85 -1.19
N LEU A 50 5.84 11.55 -2.11
CA LEU A 50 6.81 10.47 -2.00
C LEU A 50 8.19 10.94 -2.42
N PHE A 51 9.20 10.66 -1.61
CA PHE A 51 10.60 10.88 -1.97
C PHE A 51 11.21 9.60 -2.52
N SER A 52 11.77 9.68 -3.73
CA SER A 52 12.51 8.61 -4.39
C SER A 52 13.98 8.96 -4.38
N SER A 53 14.77 8.29 -3.54
CA SER A 53 16.22 8.53 -3.40
C SER A 53 17.11 7.68 -4.32
N LYS A 54 16.53 6.67 -5.00
CA LYS A 54 17.30 5.71 -5.81
C LYS A 54 17.67 6.31 -7.17
N TYR A 55 18.96 6.22 -7.51
CA TYR A 55 19.61 6.72 -8.74
C TYR A 55 19.60 8.24 -8.92
N GLU A 56 18.43 8.84 -8.99
CA GLU A 56 18.24 10.29 -9.09
C GLU A 56 17.19 10.71 -8.08
N SER A 57 17.62 11.50 -7.09
CA SER A 57 16.74 11.94 -6.01
C SER A 57 15.68 12.88 -6.54
N ARG A 58 14.41 12.51 -6.36
CA ARG A 58 13.27 13.36 -6.72
C ARG A 58 12.11 13.19 -5.78
N VAL A 59 11.37 14.28 -5.60
CA VAL A 59 10.05 14.26 -4.95
C VAL A 59 9.00 14.00 -6.03
N LYS A 60 8.14 13.02 -5.79
CA LYS A 60 6.96 12.70 -6.60
C LYS A 60 5.73 13.15 -5.81
N THR A 61 5.01 14.14 -6.33
CA THR A 61 3.73 14.58 -5.77
C THR A 61 2.59 14.12 -6.66
N PHE A 62 1.49 13.70 -6.03
CA PHE A 62 0.31 13.17 -6.69
C PHE A 62 -0.91 13.32 -5.79
N LYS A 63 -2.11 13.08 -6.33
CA LYS A 63 -3.31 13.00 -5.49
C LYS A 63 -3.19 11.77 -4.58
N PRO A 64 -3.64 11.83 -3.32
CA PRO A 64 -3.75 10.66 -2.45
C PRO A 64 -4.22 9.41 -3.18
N LEU A 65 -3.44 8.33 -3.11
CA LEU A 65 -3.70 7.10 -3.86
C LEU A 65 -4.80 6.25 -3.23
N LYS A 66 -5.52 5.53 -4.10
CA LYS A 66 -6.25 4.33 -3.68
C LYS A 66 -5.24 3.21 -3.49
N VAL A 67 -5.21 2.63 -2.29
CA VAL A 67 -4.34 1.51 -1.94
C VAL A 67 -5.23 0.35 -1.56
N ILE A 68 -5.09 -0.77 -2.26
CA ILE A 68 -5.81 -2.02 -2.02
C ILE A 68 -4.77 -3.04 -1.57
N CYS A 69 -4.93 -3.59 -0.36
CA CYS A 69 -4.03 -4.60 0.16
C CYS A 69 -4.70 -5.98 0.15
N PHE A 70 -4.04 -6.98 -0.42
CA PHE A 70 -4.41 -8.38 -0.29
C PHE A 70 -3.44 -9.07 0.64
N ALA A 71 -3.96 -9.71 1.69
CA ALA A 71 -3.14 -10.40 2.68
C ALA A 71 -3.84 -11.65 3.20
N ASN A 72 -3.05 -12.64 3.62
CA ASN A 72 -3.53 -13.87 4.25
C ASN A 72 -3.51 -13.80 5.79
N PHE A 73 -3.50 -12.59 6.33
CA PHE A 73 -3.44 -12.26 7.76
C PHE A 73 -4.06 -10.88 8.00
N PRO A 74 -4.58 -10.61 9.21
CA PRO A 74 -5.14 -9.30 9.53
C PRO A 74 -4.06 -8.20 9.53
N PRO A 75 -4.41 -6.95 9.14
CA PRO A 75 -3.49 -5.84 9.24
C PRO A 75 -3.21 -5.48 10.71
N LEU A 76 -2.03 -4.90 10.97
CA LEU A 76 -1.72 -4.30 12.26
C LEU A 76 -2.41 -2.93 12.33
N ARG A 77 -3.61 -2.87 12.94
CA ARG A 77 -4.47 -1.67 12.91
C ARG A 77 -3.81 -0.43 13.52
N ASP A 78 -2.92 -0.58 14.49
CA ASP A 78 -2.21 0.53 15.13
C ASP A 78 -1.06 1.11 14.27
N ALA A 79 -0.74 0.48 13.14
CA ALA A 79 0.36 0.92 12.28
C ALA A 79 0.01 2.18 11.45
N LEU A 80 -1.27 2.44 11.21
CA LEU A 80 -1.78 3.64 10.53
C LEU A 80 -2.94 4.24 11.34
N SER A 81 -3.26 5.50 11.07
CA SER A 81 -4.42 6.16 11.68
C SER A 81 -5.73 5.39 11.40
N ALA A 82 -6.64 5.39 12.37
CA ALA A 82 -7.87 4.61 12.33
C ALA A 82 -8.77 4.91 11.11
N ASP A 83 -8.75 6.15 10.61
CA ASP A 83 -9.51 6.62 9.44
C ASP A 83 -8.96 6.10 8.10
N ARG A 84 -7.82 5.41 8.10
CA ARG A 84 -7.15 4.92 6.88
C ARG A 84 -7.50 3.48 6.52
N TRP A 85 -8.33 2.83 7.33
CA TRP A 85 -8.65 1.42 7.22
C TRP A 85 -10.07 1.19 6.74
N TRP A 86 -10.20 0.42 5.66
CA TRP A 86 -11.40 -0.37 5.38
C TRP A 86 -10.96 -1.82 5.28
N VAL A 87 -11.32 -2.63 6.28
CA VAL A 87 -10.89 -4.02 6.38
C VAL A 87 -12.03 -4.93 6.01
N PHE A 88 -11.77 -5.82 5.06
CA PHE A 88 -12.72 -6.83 4.61
C PHE A 88 -12.06 -8.20 4.72
N GLN A 89 -12.80 -9.19 5.22
CA GLN A 89 -12.43 -10.60 5.13
C GLN A 89 -13.12 -11.22 3.92
N ILE A 90 -12.40 -12.05 3.17
CA ILE A 90 -12.98 -12.82 2.07
C ILE A 90 -13.46 -14.16 2.67
N LYS A 91 -14.76 -14.42 2.65
CA LYS A 91 -15.39 -15.66 3.09
C LYS A 91 -16.39 -16.10 2.04
N ASP A 92 -16.35 -17.36 1.64
CA ASP A 92 -17.28 -17.94 0.64
C ASP A 92 -17.42 -17.06 -0.62
N ASP A 93 -16.29 -16.62 -1.17
CA ASP A 93 -16.18 -15.70 -2.32
C ASP A 93 -16.86 -14.32 -2.16
N ALA A 94 -17.19 -13.92 -0.93
CA ALA A 94 -17.79 -12.63 -0.59
C ALA A 94 -16.88 -11.79 0.33
N PHE A 95 -16.98 -10.46 0.19
CA PHE A 95 -16.34 -9.52 1.11
C PHE A 95 -17.24 -9.27 2.32
N VAL A 96 -16.75 -9.61 3.51
CA VAL A 96 -17.40 -9.35 4.80
C VAL A 96 -16.62 -8.25 5.50
N ALA A 97 -17.25 -7.09 5.70
CA ALA A 97 -16.63 -5.99 6.44
C ALA A 97 -16.35 -6.40 7.88
N GLU A 98 -15.15 -6.09 8.37
CA GLU A 98 -14.81 -6.24 9.78
C GLU A 98 -15.16 -4.92 10.49
N LEU A 99 -16.01 -5.00 11.53
CA LEU A 99 -16.38 -3.83 12.35
C LEU A 99 -15.21 -3.36 13.23
#